data_AF-A0A074RMU2-F1
#
_entry.id   AF-A0A074RMU2-F1
#
_cell.length_a   1.000
_cell.length_b   1.000
_cell.length_c   1.000
_cell.angle_alpha   90.00
_cell.angle_beta   90.00
_cell.angle_gamma   90.00
#
_symmetry.space_group_name_H-M   'P 1'
#
loop_
_entity.id
_entity.type
_entity.pdbx_description
1 polymer ?
#
loop_
_entity_poly.entity_id
_entity_poly.type
_entity_poly.pdbx_seq_one_letter_code
_entity_poly.pdbx_strand_id
1 'polypeptide(L)'
;IALSPNGWTNNELTYLWSVKVFVPQAMSKNKSGKPILLIMDGHGLHCTDKMIEYGYACVPRVHIFLLPPHTTHKLQPLDCGVFGVAQRRWSKLCDQRAMDGDLLTRDTVVEWMKLRSKFMCEDII
;
A
#
# COMPACT_ATOMS: atom_id res chain seq x y z
N ILE A 1 2.72 -1.39 13.64
CA ILE A 1 2.93 -2.45 12.62
C ILE A 1 2.35 -3.73 13.20
N ALA A 2 1.48 -4.43 12.48
CA ALA A 2 0.91 -5.71 12.90
C ALA A 2 1.45 -6.80 11.98
N LEU A 3 1.81 -7.95 12.55
CA LEU A 3 2.43 -9.07 11.83
C LEU A 3 1.73 -10.37 12.26
N SER A 4 1.49 -11.26 11.30
CA SER A 4 1.12 -12.63 11.61
C SER A 4 2.38 -13.43 11.99
N PRO A 5 2.24 -14.63 12.59
CA PRO A 5 3.38 -15.47 12.95
C PRO A 5 4.30 -15.84 11.77
N ASN A 6 3.76 -15.87 10.55
CA ASN A 6 4.54 -16.17 9.33
C ASN A 6 4.99 -14.90 8.57
N GLY A 7 4.69 -13.71 9.09
CA GLY A 7 5.07 -12.43 8.49
C GLY A 7 4.19 -11.98 7.33
N TRP A 8 3.21 -12.77 6.90
CA TRP A 8 2.30 -12.41 5.80
C TRP A 8 1.04 -11.70 6.30
N THR A 9 0.51 -10.78 5.50
CA THR A 9 -0.81 -10.20 5.76
C THR A 9 -1.87 -11.30 5.58
N ASN A 10 -2.90 -11.29 6.42
CA ASN A 10 -4.04 -12.20 6.33
C ASN A 10 -5.36 -11.41 6.44
N ASN A 11 -6.48 -12.09 6.23
CA ASN A 11 -7.82 -11.52 6.23
C ASN A 11 -8.13 -10.72 7.52
N GLU A 12 -7.70 -11.22 8.68
CA GLU A 12 -7.93 -10.55 9.97
C GLU A 12 -7.10 -9.26 10.09
N LEU A 13 -5.82 -9.31 9.69
CA LEU A 13 -4.96 -8.13 9.67
C LEU A 13 -5.46 -7.07 8.67
N THR A 14 -5.93 -7.49 7.50
CA THR A 14 -6.56 -6.60 6.51
C THR A 14 -7.79 -5.92 7.09
N TYR A 15 -8.67 -6.68 7.74
CA TYR A 15 -9.86 -6.13 8.41
C TYR A 15 -9.47 -5.14 9.51
N LEU A 16 -8.55 -5.51 10.41
CA LEU A 16 -8.08 -4.63 11.48
C LEU A 16 -7.44 -3.36 10.95
N TRP A 17 -6.67 -3.43 9.86
CA TRP A 17 -6.13 -2.27 9.18
C TRP A 17 -7.24 -1.35 8.66
N SER A 18 -8.27 -1.92 8.03
CA SER A 18 -9.40 -1.13 7.50
C SER A 18 -10.09 -0.33 8.61
N VAL A 19 -10.41 -0.98 9.73
CA VAL A 19 -11.16 -0.41 10.86
C VAL A 19 -10.31 0.58 11.66
N LYS A 20 -9.06 0.21 11.99
CA LYS A 20 -8.23 0.97 12.94
C LYS A 20 -7.38 2.04 12.28
N VAL A 21 -7.15 1.94 10.97
CA VAL A 21 -6.20 2.81 10.26
C VAL A 21 -6.88 3.52 9.10
N PHE A 22 -7.33 2.78 8.08
CA PHE A 22 -7.79 3.39 6.84
C PHE A 22 -9.04 4.27 7.06
N VAL A 23 -10.11 3.71 7.62
CA VAL A 23 -11.37 4.44 7.79
C VAL A 23 -11.19 5.70 8.64
N PRO A 24 -10.58 5.66 9.85
CA PRO A 24 -10.37 6.88 10.65
C PRO A 24 -9.57 7.96 9.91
N GLN A 25 -8.53 7.57 9.18
CA GLN A 25 -7.70 8.52 8.41
C GLN A 25 -8.42 9.09 7.19
N ALA A 26 -9.17 8.26 6.48
CA ALA A 26 -9.93 8.71 5.31
C ALA A 26 -11.05 9.67 5.73
N MET A 27 -11.73 9.37 6.85
CA MET A 27 -12.75 10.23 7.43
C MET A 27 -12.20 11.59 7.86
N SER A 28 -11.07 11.63 8.57
CA SER A 28 -10.49 12.90 9.03
C SER A 28 -10.06 13.82 7.89
N LYS A 29 -9.73 13.24 6.73
CA LYS A 29 -9.37 13.98 5.50
C LYS A 29 -10.57 14.29 4.61
N ASN A 30 -11.74 13.68 4.84
CA ASN A 30 -12.92 13.86 4.00
C ASN A 30 -13.67 15.16 4.35
N LYS A 31 -13.25 16.26 3.72
CA LYS A 31 -13.93 17.56 3.85
C LYS A 31 -15.28 17.63 3.11
N SER A 32 -15.55 16.70 2.20
CA SER A 32 -16.71 16.76 1.30
C SER A 32 -17.98 16.16 1.88
N GLY A 33 -17.87 15.32 2.91
CA GLY A 33 -18.99 14.53 3.45
C GLY A 33 -19.56 13.47 2.50
N LYS A 34 -18.99 13.32 1.29
CA LYS A 34 -19.42 12.31 0.30
C LYS A 34 -18.88 10.92 0.66
N PRO A 35 -19.46 9.84 0.12
CA PRO A 35 -18.90 8.50 0.23
C PRO A 35 -17.43 8.45 -0.21
N ILE A 36 -16.65 7.64 0.51
CA ILE A 36 -15.23 7.42 0.27
C ILE A 36 -15.08 6.17 -0.59
N LEU A 37 -14.17 6.20 -1.56
CA LEU A 37 -13.83 5.05 -2.39
C LEU A 37 -12.42 4.55 -2.03
N LEU A 38 -12.33 3.34 -1.51
CA LEU A 38 -11.08 2.60 -1.32
C LEU A 38 -10.82 1.74 -2.57
N ILE A 39 -9.74 2.04 -3.28
CA ILE A 39 -9.29 1.28 -4.45
C ILE A 39 -8.17 0.34 -4.00
N MET A 40 -8.30 -0.95 -4.29
CA MET A 40 -7.33 -1.98 -3.91
C MET A 40 -6.95 -2.84 -5.11
N ASP A 41 -5.78 -3.48 -5.04
CA ASP A 41 -5.46 -4.55 -5.97
C ASP A 41 -6.40 -5.75 -5.73
N GLY A 42 -6.94 -6.35 -6.79
CA GLY A 42 -7.86 -7.47 -6.68
C GLY A 42 -7.21 -8.78 -6.26
N HIS A 43 -6.15 -8.75 -5.44
CA HIS A 43 -5.54 -9.95 -4.91
C HIS A 43 -6.42 -10.53 -3.79
N GLY A 44 -6.80 -11.80 -3.94
CA GLY A 44 -7.90 -12.47 -3.22
C GLY A 44 -7.85 -12.55 -1.68
N LEU A 45 -6.83 -11.99 -1.01
CA LEU A 45 -6.72 -11.93 0.45
C LEU A 45 -7.04 -10.54 1.03
N HIS A 46 -7.34 -9.55 0.18
CA HIS A 46 -7.44 -8.15 0.59
C HIS A 46 -8.86 -7.61 0.74
N CYS A 47 -9.88 -8.44 0.55
CA CYS A 47 -11.27 -8.02 0.70
C CYS A 47 -12.07 -9.12 1.41
N THR A 48 -12.63 -8.79 2.57
CA THR A 48 -13.46 -9.71 3.36
C THR A 48 -14.85 -9.13 3.49
N ASP A 49 -15.86 -10.00 3.64
CA ASP A 49 -17.25 -9.56 3.82
C ASP A 49 -17.39 -8.62 5.02
N LYS A 50 -16.72 -8.93 6.13
CA LYS A 50 -16.66 -8.06 7.34
C LYS A 50 -16.15 -6.65 7.03
N MET A 51 -15.12 -6.54 6.18
CA MET A 51 -14.57 -5.25 5.79
C MET A 51 -15.54 -4.47 4.92
N ILE A 52 -16.24 -5.14 3.99
CA ILE A 52 -17.28 -4.53 3.14
C ILE A 52 -18.45 -4.03 3.99
N GLU A 53 -18.97 -4.87 4.88
CA GLU A 53 -20.08 -4.56 5.78
C GLU A 53 -19.74 -3.37 6.68
N TYR A 54 -18.55 -3.38 7.29
CA TYR A 54 -18.07 -2.27 8.12
C TYR A 54 -18.00 -0.97 7.33
N GLY A 55 -17.39 -0.99 6.14
CA GLY A 55 -17.28 0.19 5.27
C GLY A 55 -18.64 0.75 4.86
N TYR A 56 -19.59 -0.13 4.53
CA TYR A 56 -20.95 0.27 4.15
C TYR A 56 -21.77 0.84 5.32
N ALA A 57 -21.47 0.41 6.56
CA ALA A 57 -22.10 0.93 7.77
C ALA A 57 -21.53 2.29 8.23
N CYS A 58 -20.38 2.71 7.71
CA CYS A 58 -19.78 4.00 8.04
C CYS A 58 -20.61 5.19 7.51
N VAL A 59 -20.48 6.33 8.18
CA VAL A 59 -21.07 7.60 7.73
C VAL A 59 -19.98 8.67 7.63
N PRO A 60 -19.66 9.16 6.42
CA PRO A 60 -20.13 8.69 5.10
C PRO A 60 -19.66 7.26 4.75
N ARG A 61 -20.35 6.60 3.82
CA ARG A 61 -20.04 5.21 3.44
C ARG A 61 -18.65 5.09 2.85
N VAL A 62 -18.02 3.94 3.06
CA VAL A 62 -16.76 3.55 2.43
C VAL A 62 -17.03 2.40 1.47
N HIS A 63 -16.87 2.64 0.17
CA HIS A 63 -16.99 1.65 -0.89
C HIS A 63 -15.63 1.08 -1.24
N ILE A 64 -15.57 -0.22 -1.52
CA ILE A 64 -14.33 -0.90 -1.92
C ILE A 64 -14.44 -1.23 -3.40
N PHE A 65 -13.39 -0.89 -4.16
CA PHE A 65 -13.27 -1.21 -5.58
C PHE A 65 -11.99 -1.99 -5.82
N LEU A 66 -12.14 -3.22 -6.33
CA LEU A 66 -11.03 -4.11 -6.62
C LEU A 66 -10.63 -3.98 -8.10
N LEU A 67 -9.37 -3.67 -8.33
CA LEU A 67 -8.80 -3.63 -9.68
C LEU A 67 -8.66 -5.05 -10.23
N PRO A 68 -8.82 -5.27 -11.55
CA PRO A 68 -8.63 -6.59 -12.15
C PRO A 68 -7.24 -7.17 -11.84
N PRO A 69 -7.13 -8.48 -11.57
CA PRO A 69 -5.85 -9.11 -11.26
C PRO A 69 -4.87 -8.99 -12.43
N HIS A 70 -3.56 -9.01 -12.12
CA HIS A 70 -2.46 -8.92 -13.10
C HIS A 70 -2.44 -7.63 -13.95
N THR A 71 -3.05 -6.55 -13.47
CA THR A 71 -3.06 -5.25 -14.17
C THR A 71 -2.14 -4.20 -13.55
N THR A 72 -1.14 -4.62 -12.77
CA THR A 72 -0.17 -3.71 -12.11
C THR A 72 0.36 -2.63 -13.04
N HIS A 73 0.85 -3.03 -14.20
CA HIS A 73 1.44 -2.17 -15.25
C HIS A 73 0.47 -1.17 -15.90
N LYS A 74 -0.83 -1.20 -15.57
CA LYS A 74 -1.87 -0.36 -16.19
C LYS A 74 -2.74 0.36 -15.17
N LEU A 75 -3.21 -0.35 -14.15
CA LEU A 75 -4.35 0.10 -13.34
C LEU A 75 -4.01 0.30 -11.87
N GLN A 76 -2.81 -0.05 -11.39
CA GLN A 76 -2.40 0.14 -9.99
C GLN A 76 -1.64 1.46 -9.83
N PRO A 77 -2.31 2.58 -9.47
CA PRO A 77 -1.70 3.90 -9.43
C PRO A 77 -0.62 4.02 -8.36
N LEU A 78 -0.75 3.29 -7.26
CA LEU A 78 0.27 3.26 -6.23
C LEU A 78 1.54 2.59 -6.75
N ASP A 79 1.45 1.43 -7.39
CA ASP A 79 2.63 0.71 -7.90
C ASP A 79 3.27 1.43 -9.10
N CYS A 80 2.48 1.90 -10.06
CA CYS A 80 3.00 2.59 -11.24
C CYS A 80 3.50 4.02 -10.94
N GLY A 81 2.76 4.74 -10.10
CA GLY A 81 2.99 6.15 -9.80
C GLY A 81 3.84 6.34 -8.55
N VAL A 82 3.18 6.23 -7.39
CA VAL A 82 3.71 6.62 -6.07
C VAL A 82 4.95 5.79 -5.71
N PHE A 83 4.84 4.46 -5.72
CA PHE A 83 5.94 3.53 -5.46
C PHE A 83 6.89 3.39 -6.64
N GLY A 84 6.41 3.58 -7.88
CA GLY A 84 7.22 3.42 -9.09
C GLY A 84 8.46 4.32 -9.11
N VAL A 85 8.35 5.56 -8.61
CA VAL A 85 9.52 6.47 -8.49
C VAL A 85 10.59 5.88 -7.56
N ALA A 86 10.17 5.43 -6.38
CA ALA A 86 11.06 4.85 -5.40
C ALA A 86 11.69 3.55 -5.96
N GLN A 87 10.89 2.67 -6.57
CA GLN A 87 11.36 1.41 -7.16
C GLN A 87 12.44 1.65 -8.21
N ARG A 88 12.23 2.61 -9.13
CA ARG A 88 13.25 2.96 -10.14
C ARG A 88 14.56 3.46 -9.53
N ARG A 89 14.49 4.30 -8.50
CA ARG A 89 15.69 4.80 -7.81
C ARG A 89 16.43 3.69 -7.08
N TRP A 90 15.69 2.78 -6.45
CA TRP A 90 16.27 1.60 -5.82
C TRP A 90 16.94 0.67 -6.83
N SER A 91 16.29 0.37 -7.97
CA SER A 91 16.90 -0.42 -9.03
C SER A 91 18.22 0.17 -9.50
N LYS A 92 18.29 1.50 -9.73
CA LYS A 92 19.56 2.15 -10.12
C LYS A 92 20.66 2.03 -9.06
N LEU A 93 20.31 2.15 -7.78
CA LEU A 93 21.28 1.96 -6.69
C LEU A 93 21.78 0.51 -6.67
N CYS A 94 20.88 -0.45 -6.88
CA CYS A 94 21.24 -1.85 -6.94
C CYS A 94 22.19 -2.14 -8.11
N ASP A 95 21.89 -1.60 -9.30
CA ASP A 95 22.72 -1.75 -10.49
C ASP A 95 24.13 -1.17 -10.27
N GLN A 96 24.22 0.02 -9.66
CA GLN A 96 25.49 0.66 -9.34
C GLN A 96 26.33 -0.18 -8.38
N ARG A 97 25.73 -0.67 -7.30
CA ARG A 97 26.44 -1.54 -6.34
C ARG A 97 26.92 -2.84 -6.96
N ALA A 98 26.11 -3.44 -7.82
CA ALA A 98 26.50 -4.63 -8.56
C ALA A 98 27.73 -4.35 -9.46
N MET A 99 27.79 -3.18 -10.10
CA MET A 99 28.97 -2.73 -10.87
C MET A 99 30.20 -2.48 -9.98
N ASP A 100 29.99 -1.97 -8.77
CA ASP A 100 31.05 -1.69 -7.80
C ASP A 100 31.54 -2.95 -7.04
N GLY A 101 30.90 -4.10 -7.26
CA GLY A 101 31.20 -5.36 -6.57
C GLY A 101 30.66 -5.45 -5.14
N ASP A 102 29.77 -4.54 -4.75
CA ASP A 102 29.09 -4.53 -3.45
C ASP A 102 27.83 -5.41 -3.49
N LEU A 103 27.87 -6.52 -2.75
CA LEU A 103 26.81 -7.54 -2.75
C LEU A 103 25.54 -7.03 -2.04
N LEU A 104 24.42 -7.01 -2.75
CA LEU A 104 23.10 -6.81 -2.16
C LEU A 104 22.66 -8.07 -1.42
N THR A 105 22.63 -8.00 -0.09
CA THR A 105 22.07 -9.05 0.76
C THR A 105 20.64 -8.71 1.18
N ARG A 106 19.91 -9.68 1.74
CA ARG A 106 18.59 -9.43 2.35
C ARG A 106 18.63 -8.32 3.40
N ASP A 107 19.76 -8.10 4.05
CA ASP A 107 19.93 -7.06 5.09
C ASP A 107 20.04 -5.65 4.49
N THR A 108 20.47 -5.52 3.23
CA THR A 108 20.45 -4.22 2.52
C THR A 108 19.03 -3.72 2.22
N VAL A 109 18.01 -4.58 2.27
CA VAL A 109 16.58 -4.17 2.20
C VAL A 109 16.20 -3.24 3.36
N VAL A 110 16.92 -3.27 4.48
CA VAL A 110 16.71 -2.32 5.58
C VAL A 110 17.06 -0.88 5.16
N GLU A 111 17.96 -0.70 4.19
CA GLU A 111 18.28 0.62 3.64
C GLU A 111 17.15 1.20 2.79
N TRP A 112 16.38 0.36 2.09
CA TRP A 112 15.20 0.82 1.35
C TRP A 112 14.23 1.59 2.26
N MET A 113 13.99 1.10 3.48
CA MET A 113 13.14 1.80 4.44
C MET A 113 13.72 3.16 4.88
N LYS A 114 15.05 3.29 4.96
CA LYS A 114 15.74 4.57 5.22
C LYS A 114 15.66 5.51 4.02
N LEU A 115 15.66 4.97 2.80
CA LEU A 115 15.55 5.74 1.56
C LEU A 115 14.12 6.13 1.22
N ARG A 116 13.12 5.46 1.80
CA ARG A 116 11.69 5.76 1.60
C ARG A 116 11.38 7.23 1.84
N SER A 117 11.87 7.84 2.92
CA SER A 117 11.63 9.27 3.20
C SER A 117 12.28 10.20 2.19
N LYS A 118 13.39 9.79 1.55
CA LYS A 118 14.05 10.54 0.47
C LYS A 118 13.32 10.41 -0.87
N PHE A 119 12.56 9.33 -1.06
CA PHE A 119 11.91 9.02 -2.33
C PHE A 119 10.41 9.33 -2.34
N MET A 120 9.77 9.34 -1.17
CA MET A 120 8.35 9.60 -0.96
C MET A 120 8.21 10.95 -0.23
N CYS A 121 8.47 12.05 -0.93
CA CYS A 121 8.31 13.41 -0.40
C CYS A 121 6.83 13.84 -0.39
N GLU A 122 6.50 14.92 0.33
CA GLU A 122 5.12 15.42 0.44
C GLU A 122 4.48 15.69 -0.92
N ASP A 123 5.24 16.14 -1.92
CA ASP A 123 4.71 16.39 -3.27
C ASP A 123 4.23 15.12 -4.01
N ILE A 124 4.58 13.93 -3.51
CA ILE A 124 4.18 12.63 -4.07
C ILE A 124 2.97 12.02 -3.30
N ILE A 125 2.64 12.54 -2.11
CA ILE A 125 1.62 11.98 -1.18
C ILE A 125 0.41 12.90 -1.07
#